data_AF-A0A9J6FGM8-F1
#
_entry.id   AF-A0A9J6FGM8-F1
#
_cell.length_a   1.000
_cell.length_b   1.000
_cell.length_c   1.000
_cell.angle_alpha   90.00
_cell.angle_beta   90.00
_cell.angle_gamma   90.00
#
_symmetry.space_group_name_H-M   'P 1'
#
loop_
_entity.id
_entity.type
_entity.pdbx_description
1 polymer ?
#
loop_
_entity_poly.entity_id
_entity_poly.type
_entity_poly.pdbx_seq_one_letter_code
_entity_poly.pdbx_strand_id
1 'polypeptide(L)'
;MRINQWGSNSTPFTGVFQEDGSGERNLGQAANLLKVLGMTWKPKDFLTFSPDQVVEFAQQRGETKHFVLPTTAKLYYPLRRLSPFVVRAKILFQETRKRNLRWDDVRPEQLLKDWIAWCDELANLKGIRVPRYNGAGLLGNGIHVALHIYADASTVVYGAVVYLLTTDDTGATTTTQLLAEGRVAPLKEITLPRLELMAGLIAARLYNVGIQLATPNYPEHVARDPSPQGRG
;
A
#
# COMPACT_ATOMS: atom_id res chain seq x y z
N MET A 1 14.02 9.94 25.68
CA MET A 1 12.77 9.58 24.99
C MET A 1 12.41 8.16 25.39
N ARG A 2 11.28 7.90 26.07
CA ARG A 2 10.85 6.54 26.45
C ARG A 2 10.05 5.94 25.30
N ILE A 3 10.59 4.93 24.63
CA ILE A 3 9.89 4.19 23.58
C ILE A 3 8.98 3.17 24.28
N ASN A 4 7.66 3.34 24.12
CA ASN A 4 6.69 2.52 24.86
C ASN A 4 6.51 1.12 24.26
N GLN A 5 6.77 0.94 22.96
CA GLN A 5 6.57 -0.30 22.21
C GLN A 5 7.57 -0.40 21.04
N TRP A 6 8.21 -1.55 20.88
CA TRP A 6 9.21 -1.81 19.83
C TRP A 6 9.39 -3.33 19.61
N GLY A 7 9.99 -3.72 18.49
CA GLY A 7 10.42 -5.10 18.21
C GLY A 7 11.48 -5.11 17.11
N SER A 8 12.43 -6.05 17.17
CA SER A 8 13.63 -6.06 16.33
C SER A 8 13.96 -7.44 15.79
N ASN A 9 14.52 -7.50 14.58
CA ASN A 9 15.07 -8.73 14.01
C ASN A 9 16.57 -8.94 14.36
N SER A 10 17.17 -8.01 15.11
CA SER A 10 18.58 -8.06 15.53
C SER A 10 18.68 -8.54 16.97
N THR A 11 19.22 -9.75 17.16
CA THR A 11 19.42 -10.35 18.49
C THR A 11 20.32 -9.49 19.41
N PRO A 12 21.43 -8.88 18.95
CA PRO A 12 22.21 -7.95 19.78
C PRO A 12 21.39 -6.74 20.24
N PHE A 13 20.59 -6.16 19.34
CA PHE A 13 19.77 -4.99 19.66
C PHE A 13 18.68 -5.33 20.67
N THR A 14 18.08 -6.52 20.57
CA THR A 14 17.05 -6.97 21.53
C THR A 14 17.61 -7.14 22.94
N GLY A 15 18.88 -7.54 23.07
CA GLY A 15 19.57 -7.68 24.37
C GLY A 15 19.67 -6.35 25.14
N VAL A 16 19.97 -5.25 24.44
CA VAL A 16 20.13 -3.90 25.05
C VAL A 16 18.89 -3.47 25.84
N PHE A 17 17.69 -3.75 25.33
CA PHE A 17 16.45 -3.33 25.97
C PHE A 17 15.93 -4.34 27.00
N GLN A 18 16.40 -5.58 26.98
CA GLN A 18 16.15 -6.54 28.06
C GLN A 18 16.87 -6.11 29.35
N GLU A 19 18.08 -5.57 29.23
CA GLU A 19 18.87 -5.07 30.37
C GLU A 19 18.23 -3.83 31.03
N ASP A 20 17.60 -2.95 30.25
CA ASP A 20 16.92 -1.72 30.74
C ASP A 20 15.49 -1.95 31.29
N GLY A 21 15.03 -3.20 31.43
CA GLY A 21 13.66 -3.52 31.89
C GLY A 21 12.55 -3.08 30.91
N SER A 22 12.93 -2.77 29.67
CA SER A 22 12.07 -2.31 28.57
C SER A 22 11.98 -3.33 27.43
N GLY A 23 12.17 -4.62 27.76
CA GLY A 23 12.08 -5.75 26.83
C GLY A 23 10.79 -5.75 26.01
N GLU A 24 10.76 -6.48 24.88
CA GLU A 24 9.70 -6.42 23.86
C GLU A 24 8.29 -6.23 24.44
N ARG A 25 7.77 -5.01 24.30
CA ARG A 25 6.40 -4.68 24.71
C ARG A 25 5.52 -4.85 23.49
N ASN A 26 4.94 -6.05 23.37
CA ASN A 26 4.10 -6.47 22.26
C ASN A 26 3.01 -5.44 21.91
N LEU A 27 3.05 -4.94 20.67
CA LEU A 27 1.98 -4.17 20.04
C LEU A 27 0.92 -5.13 19.48
N GLY A 28 0.02 -5.60 20.34
CA GLY A 28 -1.15 -6.37 19.93
C GLY A 28 -1.15 -7.83 20.43
N GLN A 29 -2.35 -8.28 20.79
CA GLN A 29 -2.65 -9.61 21.34
C GLN A 29 -2.53 -10.71 20.27
N ALA A 30 -1.33 -11.05 19.82
CA ALA A 30 -1.02 -12.36 19.25
C ALA A 30 0.51 -12.47 19.06
N ALA A 31 1.08 -13.58 19.55
CA ALA A 31 2.49 -13.93 19.51
C ALA A 31 3.28 -13.32 18.33
N ASN A 32 4.25 -12.45 18.64
CA ASN A 32 5.32 -11.96 17.75
C ASN A 32 4.85 -11.18 16.50
N LEU A 33 3.67 -10.55 16.56
CA LEU A 33 3.10 -9.77 15.46
C LEU A 33 2.79 -8.35 15.92
N LEU A 34 3.58 -7.34 15.49
CA LEU A 34 3.20 -5.95 15.73
C LEU A 34 2.15 -5.55 14.68
N LYS A 35 1.10 -4.81 15.05
CA LYS A 35 0.14 -4.28 14.06
C LYS A 35 0.32 -2.78 13.91
N VAL A 36 0.68 -2.33 12.71
CA VAL A 36 0.88 -0.90 12.41
C VAL A 36 0.17 -0.56 11.10
N LEU A 37 -0.73 0.42 11.14
CA LEU A 37 -1.44 0.97 9.97
C LEU A 37 -2.16 -0.09 9.09
N GLY A 38 -2.74 -1.13 9.70
CA GLY A 38 -3.46 -2.19 8.99
C GLY A 38 -2.58 -3.37 8.52
N MET A 39 -1.26 -3.30 8.76
CA MET A 39 -0.32 -4.36 8.39
C MET A 39 0.12 -5.17 9.60
N THR A 40 0.47 -6.43 9.35
CA THR A 40 1.10 -7.28 10.35
C THR A 40 2.61 -7.27 10.15
N TRP A 41 3.27 -6.68 11.13
CA TRP A 41 4.69 -6.61 11.29
C TRP A 41 5.21 -7.88 11.94
N LYS A 42 5.98 -8.65 11.17
CA LYS A 42 6.88 -9.65 11.74
C LYS A 42 8.25 -9.00 11.84
N PRO A 43 8.99 -9.16 12.94
CA PRO A 43 10.42 -8.82 13.01
C PRO A 43 11.26 -9.81 12.19
N LYS A 44 10.88 -9.98 10.92
CA LYS A 44 11.58 -10.70 9.84
C LYS A 44 11.64 -9.72 8.66
N ASP A 45 12.52 -9.91 7.69
CA ASP A 45 12.73 -8.95 6.59
C ASP A 45 11.60 -8.86 5.54
N PHE A 46 10.38 -9.26 5.91
CA PHE A 46 9.20 -9.19 5.05
C PHE A 46 8.02 -8.51 5.78
N LEU A 47 7.34 -7.64 5.04
CA LEU A 47 6.03 -7.11 5.39
C LEU A 47 4.97 -8.14 4.98
N THR A 48 4.00 -8.37 5.88
CA THR A 48 2.87 -9.28 5.64
C THR A 48 1.54 -8.58 5.93
N PHE A 49 0.48 -9.08 5.31
CA PHE A 49 -0.86 -8.54 5.48
C PHE A 49 -1.73 -9.53 6.23
N SER A 50 -2.39 -9.08 7.30
CA SER A 50 -3.47 -9.82 7.95
C SER A 50 -4.79 -9.14 7.58
N PRO A 51 -5.49 -9.67 6.56
CA PRO A 51 -6.77 -9.12 6.11
C PRO A 51 -7.91 -9.46 7.07
N ASP A 52 -7.69 -10.29 8.09
CA ASP A 52 -8.75 -10.89 8.92
C ASP A 52 -9.74 -9.87 9.49
N GLN A 53 -9.24 -8.79 10.08
CA GLN A 53 -10.10 -7.71 10.60
C GLN A 53 -10.77 -6.88 9.51
N VAL A 54 -10.19 -6.82 8.30
CA VAL A 54 -10.80 -6.12 7.16
C VAL A 54 -11.92 -6.96 6.60
N VAL A 55 -11.70 -8.27 6.44
CA VAL A 55 -12.67 -9.26 5.98
C VAL A 55 -13.83 -9.36 6.95
N GLU A 56 -13.56 -9.54 8.25
CA GLU A 56 -14.58 -9.61 9.28
C GLU A 56 -15.45 -8.34 9.30
N PHE A 57 -14.81 -7.17 9.26
CA PHE A 57 -15.53 -5.89 9.19
C PHE A 57 -16.36 -5.73 7.91
N ALA A 58 -15.82 -6.20 6.78
CA ALA A 58 -16.49 -6.09 5.49
C ALA A 58 -17.66 -7.08 5.34
N GLN A 59 -17.59 -8.24 6.00
CA GLN A 59 -18.64 -9.26 6.04
C GLN A 59 -19.76 -8.92 7.03
N GLN A 60 -19.42 -8.43 8.25
CA GLN A 60 -20.41 -8.09 9.27
C GLN A 60 -21.27 -6.87 8.92
N ARG A 61 -20.78 -5.97 8.06
CA ARG A 61 -21.44 -4.69 7.75
C ARG A 61 -21.41 -4.35 6.25
N GLY A 62 -21.34 -5.38 5.40
CA GLY A 62 -21.23 -5.25 3.96
C GLY A 62 -22.51 -4.81 3.23
N GLU A 63 -23.58 -4.41 3.90
CA GLU A 63 -24.85 -4.15 3.21
C GLU A 63 -25.01 -2.70 2.75
N THR A 64 -24.40 -1.74 3.44
CA THR A 64 -24.62 -0.31 3.19
C THR A 64 -23.36 0.41 2.68
N LYS A 65 -23.58 1.51 1.96
CA LYS A 65 -22.54 2.35 1.36
C LYS A 65 -21.53 2.88 2.40
N HIS A 66 -21.96 3.08 3.64
CA HIS A 66 -21.15 3.64 4.72
C HIS A 66 -19.89 2.81 5.04
N PHE A 67 -19.91 1.50 4.79
CA PHE A 67 -18.83 0.61 5.22
C PHE A 67 -17.71 0.45 4.19
N VAL A 68 -17.90 0.89 2.95
CA VAL A 68 -16.90 0.74 1.88
C VAL A 68 -15.65 1.58 2.15
N LEU A 69 -15.82 2.84 2.56
CA LEU A 69 -14.71 3.76 2.80
C LEU A 69 -13.87 3.36 4.02
N PRO A 70 -14.44 3.05 5.20
CA PRO A 70 -13.67 2.55 6.34
C PRO A 70 -12.93 1.25 6.00
N THR A 71 -13.56 0.33 5.26
CA THR A 71 -12.90 -0.92 4.84
C THR A 71 -11.69 -0.63 3.95
N THR A 72 -11.84 0.29 2.98
CA THR A 72 -10.74 0.72 2.10
C THR A 72 -9.63 1.42 2.88
N ALA A 73 -9.97 2.24 3.87
CA ALA A 73 -8.99 2.93 4.71
C ALA A 73 -8.20 1.97 5.60
N LYS A 74 -8.78 0.84 6.02
CA LYS A 74 -8.07 -0.21 6.77
C LYS A 74 -7.01 -0.95 5.95
N LEU A 75 -7.06 -0.84 4.62
CA LEU A 75 -6.03 -1.36 3.70
C LEU A 75 -4.89 -0.35 3.44
N TYR A 76 -4.67 0.59 4.36
CA TYR A 76 -3.58 1.54 4.26
C TYR A 76 -2.24 0.81 4.10
N TYR A 77 -1.40 1.30 3.18
CA TYR A 77 -0.06 0.75 2.97
C TYR A 77 0.94 1.85 2.63
N PRO A 78 2.08 1.96 3.35
CA PRO A 78 3.04 3.07 3.26
C PRO A 78 3.62 3.36 1.86
N LEU A 79 3.54 2.45 0.89
CA LEU A 79 4.02 2.66 -0.48
C LEU A 79 2.98 2.32 -1.54
N ARG A 80 1.71 2.22 -1.15
CA ARG A 80 0.57 1.86 -2.01
C ARG A 80 0.77 0.62 -2.91
N ARG A 81 1.64 -0.34 -2.56
CA ARG A 81 1.83 -1.61 -3.30
C ARG A 81 0.55 -2.45 -3.42
N LEU A 82 -0.40 -2.29 -2.48
CA LEU A 82 -1.75 -2.87 -2.58
C LEU A 82 -2.73 -2.08 -3.46
N SER A 83 -2.25 -1.13 -4.27
CA SER A 83 -3.10 -0.33 -5.16
C SER A 83 -4.10 -1.16 -5.99
N PRO A 84 -3.77 -2.36 -6.53
CA PRO A 84 -4.74 -3.18 -7.26
C PRO A 84 -5.97 -3.59 -6.43
N PHE A 85 -5.80 -3.87 -5.14
CA PHE A 85 -6.90 -4.21 -4.23
C PHE A 85 -7.70 -2.97 -3.82
N VAL A 86 -6.98 -1.89 -3.50
CA VAL A 86 -7.57 -0.63 -3.04
C VAL A 86 -8.39 0.03 -4.15
N VAL A 87 -7.92 -0.03 -5.40
CA VAL A 87 -8.63 0.61 -6.53
C VAL A 87 -9.96 -0.07 -6.81
N ARG A 88 -10.06 -1.40 -6.68
CA ARG A 88 -11.33 -2.13 -6.83
C ARG A 88 -12.37 -1.72 -5.79
N ALA A 89 -11.96 -1.55 -4.53
CA ALA A 89 -12.85 -1.02 -3.50
C ALA A 89 -13.34 0.40 -3.83
N LYS A 90 -12.47 1.25 -4.39
CA LYS A 90 -12.84 2.60 -4.84
C LYS A 90 -13.80 2.57 -6.05
N ILE A 91 -13.64 1.62 -6.98
CA ILE A 91 -14.57 1.43 -8.10
C ILE A 91 -15.95 1.05 -7.56
N LEU A 92 -16.03 0.04 -6.69
CA LEU A 92 -17.28 -0.36 -6.05
C LEU A 92 -17.95 0.81 -5.31
N PHE A 93 -17.16 1.61 -4.60
CA PHE A 93 -17.67 2.83 -3.98
C PHE A 93 -18.21 3.84 -5.00
N GLN A 94 -17.52 4.05 -6.11
CA GLN A 94 -17.97 4.94 -7.17
C GLN A 94 -19.29 4.46 -7.80
N GLU A 95 -19.46 3.15 -7.99
CA GLU A 95 -20.71 2.57 -8.49
C GLU A 95 -21.90 2.85 -7.58
N THR A 96 -21.72 2.83 -6.24
CA THR A 96 -22.80 3.24 -5.32
C THR A 96 -23.20 4.71 -5.52
N ARG A 97 -22.26 5.57 -5.89
CA ARG A 97 -22.53 6.99 -6.19
C ARG A 97 -23.25 7.16 -7.52
N LYS A 98 -22.86 6.41 -8.57
CA LYS A 98 -23.54 6.44 -9.87
C LYS A 98 -25.02 6.07 -9.76
N ARG A 99 -25.35 5.16 -8.84
CA ARG A 99 -26.73 4.72 -8.57
C ARG A 99 -27.49 5.59 -7.58
N ASN A 100 -26.93 6.74 -7.15
CA ASN A 100 -27.51 7.66 -6.17
C ASN A 100 -27.92 6.98 -4.84
N LEU A 101 -27.23 5.92 -4.43
CA LEU A 101 -27.51 5.26 -3.16
C LEU A 101 -27.17 6.20 -2.00
N ARG A 102 -28.10 6.31 -1.05
CA ARG A 102 -27.90 6.95 0.26
C ARG A 102 -26.95 6.08 1.10
N TRP A 103 -26.51 6.62 2.23
CA TRP A 103 -25.54 5.95 3.10
C TRP A 103 -26.04 4.61 3.67
N ASP A 104 -27.35 4.53 3.91
CA ASP A 104 -28.03 3.40 4.57
C ASP A 104 -28.81 2.51 3.59
N ASP A 105 -28.83 2.86 2.30
CA ASP A 105 -29.52 2.05 1.31
C ASP A 105 -28.84 0.69 1.15
N VAL A 106 -29.64 -0.36 1.09
CA VAL A 106 -29.18 -1.72 0.81
C VAL A 106 -28.59 -1.76 -0.60
N ARG A 107 -27.40 -2.33 -0.74
CA ARG A 107 -26.75 -2.47 -2.04
C ARG A 107 -27.57 -3.34 -2.99
N PRO A 108 -27.68 -2.95 -4.28
CA PRO A 108 -28.17 -3.84 -5.32
C PRO A 108 -27.41 -5.17 -5.29
N GLU A 109 -28.12 -6.27 -5.53
CA GLU A 109 -27.59 -7.63 -5.43
C GLU A 109 -26.25 -7.81 -6.16
N GLN A 110 -26.12 -7.25 -7.37
CA GLN A 110 -24.87 -7.32 -8.14
C GLN A 110 -23.69 -6.66 -7.41
N LEU A 111 -23.88 -5.48 -6.82
CA LEU A 111 -22.80 -4.77 -6.10
C LEU A 111 -22.43 -5.47 -4.79
N LEU A 112 -23.39 -6.17 -4.18
CA LEU A 112 -23.12 -7.00 -3.02
C LEU A 112 -22.31 -8.23 -3.40
N LYS A 113 -22.64 -8.91 -4.50
CA LYS A 113 -21.85 -10.03 -5.05
C LYS A 113 -20.41 -9.61 -5.35
N ASP A 114 -20.22 -8.50 -6.06
CA ASP A 114 -18.89 -8.00 -6.40
C ASP A 114 -18.09 -7.60 -5.14
N TRP A 115 -18.77 -7.09 -4.11
CA TRP A 115 -18.17 -6.77 -2.81
C TRP A 115 -17.72 -8.01 -2.05
N ILE A 116 -18.57 -9.04 -1.97
CA ILE A 116 -18.25 -10.30 -1.29
C ILE A 116 -17.06 -10.97 -1.99
N ALA A 117 -17.09 -11.07 -3.33
CA ALA A 117 -15.98 -11.61 -4.10
C ALA A 117 -14.67 -10.87 -3.82
N TRP A 118 -14.71 -9.53 -3.79
CA TRP A 118 -13.54 -8.74 -3.42
C TRP A 118 -13.06 -9.00 -1.99
N CYS A 119 -13.97 -9.19 -1.02
CA CYS A 119 -13.60 -9.53 0.36
C CYS A 119 -12.93 -10.90 0.46
N ASP A 120 -13.44 -11.90 -0.26
CA ASP A 120 -12.89 -13.25 -0.28
C ASP A 120 -11.47 -13.26 -0.86
N GLU A 121 -11.24 -12.46 -1.90
CA GLU A 121 -9.90 -12.28 -2.46
C GLU A 121 -8.91 -11.61 -1.49
N LEU A 122 -9.37 -10.78 -0.55
CA LEU A 122 -8.48 -10.19 0.45
C LEU A 122 -7.81 -11.27 1.31
N ALA A 123 -8.42 -12.43 1.50
CA ALA A 123 -7.80 -13.54 2.24
C ALA A 123 -6.46 -13.96 1.62
N ASN A 124 -6.31 -13.83 0.30
CA ASN A 124 -5.08 -14.15 -0.43
C ASN A 124 -3.92 -13.21 -0.08
N LEU A 125 -4.19 -12.02 0.50
CA LEU A 125 -3.16 -11.10 0.97
C LEU A 125 -2.25 -11.73 2.03
N LYS A 126 -2.71 -12.74 2.77
CA LYS A 126 -1.88 -13.50 3.73
C LYS A 126 -0.67 -14.16 3.09
N GLY A 127 -0.79 -14.54 1.81
CA GLY A 127 0.28 -15.17 1.03
C GLY A 127 1.31 -14.18 0.51
N ILE A 128 0.97 -12.88 0.46
CA ILE A 128 1.86 -11.85 -0.08
C ILE A 128 2.94 -11.52 0.94
N ARG A 129 4.20 -11.73 0.55
CA ARG A 129 5.39 -11.33 1.30
C ARG A 129 6.11 -10.26 0.52
N VAL A 130 6.23 -9.09 1.12
CA VAL A 130 6.92 -7.96 0.49
C VAL A 130 8.25 -7.73 1.21
N PRO A 131 9.41 -7.83 0.55
CA PRO A 131 10.69 -7.53 1.17
C PRO A 131 10.69 -6.13 1.80
N ARG A 132 11.17 -6.03 3.04
CA ARG A 132 11.27 -4.77 3.78
C ARG A 132 12.39 -3.89 3.23
N TYR A 133 13.53 -4.52 2.92
CA TYR A 133 14.68 -3.86 2.32
C TYR A 133 14.62 -4.02 0.80
N ASN A 134 14.44 -2.91 0.09
CA ASN A 134 14.46 -2.92 -1.37
C ASN A 134 15.89 -2.88 -1.94
N GLY A 135 16.91 -2.74 -1.07
CA GLY A 135 18.30 -2.59 -1.48
C GLY A 135 19.11 -3.87 -1.49
N ALA A 136 18.50 -5.06 -1.38
CA ALA A 136 19.25 -6.32 -1.39
C ALA A 136 20.10 -6.47 -2.66
N GLY A 137 19.61 -5.92 -3.78
CA GLY A 137 20.36 -5.80 -5.04
C GLY A 137 21.18 -4.51 -5.18
N LEU A 138 21.33 -3.70 -4.12
CA LEU A 138 22.17 -2.49 -4.08
C LEU A 138 23.47 -2.73 -3.28
N LEU A 139 23.68 -3.94 -2.77
CA LEU A 139 24.84 -4.32 -1.96
C LEU A 139 25.86 -5.06 -2.83
N GLY A 140 26.90 -4.37 -3.28
CA GLY A 140 27.97 -4.93 -4.12
C GLY A 140 28.64 -3.90 -5.02
N ASN A 141 29.86 -4.20 -5.48
CA ASN A 141 30.57 -3.37 -6.45
C ASN A 141 30.06 -3.69 -7.87
N GLY A 142 29.94 -2.68 -8.73
CA GLY A 142 29.56 -2.89 -10.15
C GLY A 142 28.06 -3.06 -10.43
N ILE A 143 27.20 -2.72 -9.47
CA ILE A 143 25.74 -2.87 -9.62
C ILE A 143 25.17 -1.77 -10.51
N HIS A 144 24.45 -2.16 -11.57
CA HIS A 144 23.63 -1.26 -12.35
C HIS A 144 22.23 -1.16 -11.74
N VAL A 145 21.74 0.07 -11.54
CA VAL A 145 20.45 0.35 -10.92
C VAL A 145 19.59 1.17 -11.86
N ALA A 146 18.37 0.71 -12.11
CA ALA A 146 17.40 1.43 -12.92
C ALA A 146 16.03 1.48 -12.25
N LEU A 147 15.29 2.57 -12.50
CA LEU A 147 13.88 2.67 -12.16
C LEU A 147 13.06 2.48 -13.42
N HIS A 148 12.23 1.44 -13.44
CA HIS A 148 11.29 1.19 -14.52
C HIS A 148 9.91 1.65 -14.07
N ILE A 149 9.30 2.53 -14.85
CA ILE A 149 7.99 3.10 -14.53
C ILE A 149 7.02 2.79 -15.66
N TYR A 150 5.92 2.16 -15.30
CA TYR A 150 4.83 1.84 -16.21
C TYR A 150 3.63 2.69 -15.83
N ALA A 151 3.05 3.37 -16.81
CA ALA A 151 1.83 4.14 -16.67
C ALA A 151 0.78 3.54 -17.60
N ASP A 152 -0.44 3.40 -17.13
CA ASP A 152 -1.54 2.87 -17.93
C ASP A 152 -2.87 3.52 -17.54
N ALA A 153 -3.80 3.51 -18.48
CA ALA A 153 -5.11 4.08 -18.33
C ALA A 153 -6.20 3.30 -19.06
N SER A 154 -7.37 3.27 -18.43
CA SER A 154 -8.63 2.79 -18.96
C SER A 154 -9.72 3.82 -18.65
N THR A 155 -10.90 3.64 -19.22
CA THR A 155 -12.08 4.45 -18.90
C THR A 155 -12.55 4.31 -17.44
N VAL A 156 -12.03 3.34 -16.69
CA VAL A 156 -12.40 3.07 -15.29
C VAL A 156 -11.32 3.49 -14.31
N VAL A 157 -10.05 3.27 -14.63
CA VAL A 157 -8.88 3.50 -13.76
C VAL A 157 -7.70 3.98 -14.58
N TYR A 158 -6.90 4.86 -13.99
CA TYR A 158 -5.58 5.25 -14.49
C TYR A 158 -4.56 5.24 -13.36
N GLY A 159 -3.29 4.99 -13.66
CA GLY A 159 -2.28 4.87 -12.63
C GLY A 159 -0.88 4.59 -13.15
N ALA A 160 0.05 4.44 -12.21
CA ALA A 160 1.41 4.04 -12.53
C ALA A 160 2.02 3.16 -11.44
N VAL A 161 3.05 2.39 -11.81
CA VAL A 161 3.84 1.53 -10.92
C VAL A 161 5.31 1.72 -11.19
N VAL A 162 6.11 1.73 -10.12
CA VAL A 162 7.56 1.88 -10.17
C VAL A 162 8.22 0.61 -9.67
N TYR A 163 9.13 0.08 -10.48
CA TYR A 163 9.98 -1.06 -10.16
C TYR A 163 11.43 -0.60 -10.06
N LEU A 164 12.14 -1.11 -9.05
CA LEU A 164 13.59 -1.05 -8.95
C LEU A 164 14.17 -2.29 -9.64
N LEU A 165 15.01 -2.04 -10.63
CA LEU A 165 15.80 -3.06 -11.30
C LEU A 165 17.24 -2.93 -10.81
N THR A 166 17.81 -4.05 -10.38
CA THR A 166 19.22 -4.13 -9.99
C THR A 166 19.87 -5.28 -10.75
N THR A 167 20.99 -5.00 -11.41
CA THR A 167 21.80 -6.00 -12.10
C THR A 167 23.18 -6.03 -11.45
N ASP A 168 23.58 -7.21 -10.98
CA ASP A 168 24.90 -7.41 -10.38
C ASP A 168 26.00 -7.59 -11.44
N ASP A 169 27.24 -7.74 -10.99
CA ASP A 169 28.43 -7.94 -11.82
C ASP A 169 28.42 -9.27 -12.59
N THR A 170 27.63 -10.25 -12.15
CA THR A 170 27.39 -11.51 -12.86
C THR A 170 26.34 -11.38 -13.97
N GLY A 171 25.63 -10.24 -14.03
CA GLY A 171 24.51 -9.99 -14.93
C GLY A 171 23.16 -10.49 -14.39
N ALA A 172 23.11 -11.02 -13.17
CA ALA A 172 21.86 -11.46 -12.57
C ALA A 172 21.01 -10.25 -12.19
N THR A 173 19.74 -10.28 -12.59
CA THR A 173 18.83 -9.15 -12.47
C THR A 173 17.71 -9.44 -11.48
N THR A 174 17.53 -8.55 -10.52
CA THR A 174 16.44 -8.60 -9.54
C THR A 174 15.51 -7.41 -9.74
N THR A 175 14.20 -7.67 -9.67
CA THR A 175 13.17 -6.64 -9.78
C THR A 175 12.33 -6.57 -8.52
N THR A 176 12.19 -5.37 -7.95
CA THR A 176 11.36 -5.12 -6.76
C THR A 176 10.36 -4.01 -7.02
N GLN A 177 9.08 -4.26 -6.77
CA GLN A 177 8.07 -3.19 -6.83
C GLN A 177 8.30 -2.22 -5.67
N LEU A 178 8.60 -0.96 -5.97
CA LEU A 178 8.84 0.08 -4.96
C LEU A 178 7.52 0.70 -4.49
N LEU A 179 6.73 1.22 -5.42
CA LEU A 179 5.48 1.92 -5.15
C LEU A 179 4.54 1.86 -6.35
N ALA A 180 3.25 2.05 -6.11
CA ALA A 180 2.23 2.12 -7.17
C ALA A 180 1.15 3.13 -6.78
N GLU A 181 0.50 3.76 -7.75
CA GLU A 181 -0.66 4.60 -7.48
C GLU A 181 -1.70 4.45 -8.58
N GLY A 182 -2.89 3.99 -8.19
CA GLY A 182 -4.08 3.90 -9.03
C GLY A 182 -5.17 4.86 -8.55
N ARG A 183 -5.82 5.50 -9.53
CA ARG A 183 -6.95 6.42 -9.33
C ARG A 183 -8.12 5.98 -10.19
N VAL A 184 -9.32 6.04 -9.61
CA VAL A 184 -10.56 5.79 -10.37
C VAL A 184 -10.81 6.99 -11.28
N ALA A 185 -11.18 6.72 -12.52
CA ALA A 185 -11.56 7.74 -13.49
C ALA A 185 -12.71 8.61 -12.91
N PRO A 186 -12.73 9.93 -13.17
CA PRO A 186 -13.81 10.80 -12.71
C PRO A 186 -15.17 10.34 -13.25
N LEU A 187 -16.24 10.63 -12.50
CA LEU A 187 -17.62 10.38 -12.95
C LEU A 187 -17.98 11.19 -14.19
N LYS A 188 -17.44 12.40 -14.30
CA LYS A 188 -17.52 13.19 -15.53
C LYS A 188 -16.56 12.57 -16.54
N GLU A 189 -17.12 12.08 -17.64
CA GLU A 189 -16.34 11.45 -18.70
C GLU A 189 -15.22 12.37 -19.18
N ILE A 190 -14.04 11.76 -19.29
CA ILE A 190 -12.85 12.34 -19.88
C ILE A 190 -12.30 11.35 -20.89
N THR A 191 -11.70 11.87 -21.96
CA THR A 191 -11.21 11.04 -23.07
C THR A 191 -10.08 10.13 -22.60
N LEU A 192 -9.95 8.96 -23.24
CA LEU A 192 -8.88 8.01 -22.94
C LEU A 192 -7.48 8.65 -23.07
N PRO A 193 -7.15 9.44 -24.12
CA PRO A 193 -5.87 10.14 -24.19
C PRO A 193 -5.60 11.08 -23.00
N ARG A 194 -6.63 11.71 -22.44
CA ARG A 194 -6.48 12.55 -21.24
C ARG A 194 -6.19 11.71 -20.00
N LEU A 195 -6.81 10.54 -19.88
CA LEU A 195 -6.54 9.59 -18.80
C LEU A 195 -5.11 9.04 -18.89
N GLU A 196 -4.63 8.71 -20.09
CA GLU A 196 -3.23 8.31 -20.34
C GLU A 196 -2.25 9.41 -19.93
N LEU A 197 -2.53 10.67 -20.28
CA LEU A 197 -1.73 11.82 -19.84
C LEU A 197 -1.73 11.96 -18.31
N MET A 198 -2.87 11.72 -17.66
CA MET A 198 -2.96 11.73 -16.20
C MET A 198 -2.19 10.57 -15.56
N ALA A 199 -2.17 9.39 -16.17
CA ALA A 199 -1.33 8.27 -15.75
C ALA A 199 0.16 8.64 -15.87
N GLY A 200 0.56 9.27 -16.97
CA GLY A 200 1.91 9.81 -17.17
C GLY A 200 2.31 10.84 -16.10
N LEU A 201 1.39 11.73 -15.72
CA LEU A 201 1.63 12.66 -14.61
C LEU A 201 1.83 11.95 -13.27
N ILE A 202 1.08 10.88 -13.00
CA ILE A 202 1.31 10.05 -11.81
C ILE A 202 2.70 9.41 -11.89
N ALA A 203 3.07 8.82 -13.03
CA ALA A 203 4.40 8.24 -13.22
C ALA A 203 5.52 9.23 -12.94
N ALA A 204 5.45 10.45 -13.47
CA ALA A 204 6.45 11.50 -13.21
C ALA A 204 6.53 11.88 -11.72
N ARG A 205 5.41 11.87 -10.99
CA ARG A 205 5.41 12.12 -9.54
C ARG A 205 6.00 10.94 -8.76
N LEU A 206 5.65 9.72 -9.14
CA LEU A 206 6.19 8.52 -8.51
C LEU A 206 7.69 8.35 -8.77
N TYR A 207 8.20 8.82 -9.91
CA TYR A 207 9.63 8.85 -10.21
C TYR A 207 10.42 9.62 -9.14
N ASN A 208 9.96 10.83 -8.80
CA ASN A 208 10.62 11.66 -7.79
C ASN A 208 10.68 10.95 -6.42
N VAL A 209 9.59 10.30 -6.02
CA VAL A 209 9.55 9.51 -4.78
C VAL A 209 10.41 8.25 -4.90
N GLY A 210 10.39 7.60 -6.06
CA GLY A 210 11.14 6.38 -6.35
C GLY A 210 12.65 6.59 -6.26
N ILE A 211 13.17 7.71 -6.76
CA ILE A 211 14.60 8.07 -6.61
C ILE A 211 14.98 8.17 -5.13
N GLN A 212 14.14 8.84 -4.32
CA GLN A 212 14.41 9.01 -2.89
C GLN A 212 14.47 7.67 -2.17
N LEU A 213 13.58 6.74 -2.54
CA LEU A 213 13.54 5.40 -1.96
C LEU A 213 14.65 4.46 -2.47
N ALA A 214 15.22 4.76 -3.65
CA ALA A 214 16.28 3.97 -4.28
C ALA A 214 17.70 4.48 -3.94
N THR A 215 17.83 5.65 -3.29
CA THR A 215 19.13 6.22 -2.91
C THR A 215 19.43 5.94 -1.42
N PRO A 216 20.59 5.35 -1.08
CA PRO A 216 20.91 4.98 0.31
C PRO A 216 21.02 6.15 1.31
N ASN A 217 21.08 7.40 0.83
CA ASN A 217 21.45 8.59 1.65
C ASN A 217 20.43 9.74 1.59
N TYR A 218 19.16 9.49 1.24
CA TYR A 218 18.20 10.61 1.17
C TYR A 218 17.84 11.14 2.57
N PRO A 219 18.01 12.44 2.86
CA PRO A 219 17.72 13.00 4.17
C PRO A 219 16.20 12.94 4.45
N GLU A 220 15.82 12.35 5.58
CA GLU A 220 14.43 12.05 5.99
C GLU A 220 13.50 13.28 6.12
N HIS A 221 13.99 14.50 5.91
CA HIS A 221 13.27 15.74 6.22
C HIS A 221 12.31 16.27 5.15
N VAL A 222 12.16 15.62 3.98
CA VAL A 222 11.37 16.18 2.86
C VAL A 222 9.97 15.54 2.72
N ALA A 223 9.60 14.56 3.56
CA ALA A 223 8.28 13.93 3.54
C ALA A 223 7.16 14.76 4.22
N ARG A 224 7.14 16.09 4.01
CA ARG A 224 5.97 16.93 4.30
C ARG A 224 5.27 17.28 2.99
N ASP A 225 4.17 16.59 2.73
CA ASP A 225 3.21 16.95 1.70
C ASP A 225 2.70 18.38 1.98
N PRO A 226 2.84 19.36 1.07
CA PRO A 226 2.15 20.62 1.19
C PRO A 226 0.67 20.35 0.88
N SER A 227 -0.10 20.05 1.93
CA SER A 227 -1.55 20.14 1.84
C SER A 227 -1.92 21.53 1.29
N PRO A 228 -2.86 21.64 0.33
CA PRO A 228 -3.29 22.94 -0.14
C PRO A 228 -3.93 23.66 1.05
N GLN A 229 -3.27 24.72 1.52
CA GLN A 229 -3.86 25.66 2.46
C GLN A 229 -5.19 26.12 1.86
N GLY A 230 -6.26 25.92 2.63
CA GLY A 230 -7.60 26.35 2.25
C GLY A 230 -7.59 27.81 1.86
N ARG A 231 -8.08 28.10 0.65
CA ARG A 231 -8.54 29.45 0.34
C ARG A 231 -9.92 29.58 0.96
N GLY A 232 -10.03 30.47 1.95
CA GLY A 232 -11.29 31.15 2.26
C GLY A 232 -11.70 32.09 1.14
#